data_AF-A0A937W7V1-F1
#
_entry.id   AF-A0A937W7V1-F1
#
_cell.length_a   1.000
_cell.length_b   1.000
_cell.length_c   1.000
_cell.angle_alpha   90.00
_cell.angle_beta   90.00
_cell.angle_gamma   90.00
#
_symmetry.space_group_name_H-M   'P 1'
#
loop_
_entity.id
_entity.type
_entity.pdbx_description
1 polymer ?
#
loop_
_entity_poly.entity_id
_entity_poly.type
_entity_poly.pdbx_seq_one_letter_code
_entity_poly.pdbx_strand_id
1 'polypeptide(L)'
;MKPGLTGRADLLRALLSSAPTLATEVAALLGYAATPALPLQASAQTSALVSALEPDAPAAIPYAPADVPFWRLEQYEALALPDSGLVQETSPPSTRTAADPVWRFRPASIPAFTPLAPQRAVLTRLRQDAAMRRPTSEIDLDATVERLSRHGVLDTVLRKQRRTWGARLYIIEDRARRLVPYWRDQDELVHVLQKMYPPSGVVVARLGDGETQPMIRVPAGHDWQGTPPLPGTLVLVLGDLGCLATRGEAVQRFWLHWGRALRQQGCAPVALVPARAQDIPPALARTWRVIGWDTAAPARQALAAPTALSPVQHILTLLAPVVRLEPDLLRAVRVLIPEGRGDPGLEARVWQDPAVLSPHSRAATLDPQHRQRALARFAQEPAFLRQAVLNLVRGWRSDLHAAVWFEEMVGLDRQSQQRLVDAAELDDARAYLQALADRLEDQGTLPVATAAWIERLAERLPLEACQDVQINVVVHR
;
A
#
# COMPACT_ATOMS: atom_id res chain seq x y z
N MET A 1 8.93 48.45 39.35
CA MET A 1 8.23 47.27 38.82
C MET A 1 8.20 47.37 37.31
N LYS A 2 8.88 46.48 36.58
CA LYS A 2 8.89 46.45 35.11
C LYS A 2 7.76 45.53 34.61
N PRO A 3 6.96 45.94 33.61
CA PRO A 3 5.87 45.13 33.09
C PRO A 3 6.45 44.08 32.13
N GLY A 4 6.37 42.81 32.50
CA GLY A 4 6.92 41.71 31.72
C GLY A 4 5.83 40.82 31.15
N LEU A 5 5.02 41.33 30.21
CA LEU A 5 4.05 40.55 29.43
C LEU A 5 3.68 41.36 28.18
N THR A 6 4.13 40.97 26.99
CA THR A 6 3.53 41.39 25.69
C THR A 6 4.11 40.56 24.53
N GLY A 7 3.78 39.27 24.49
CA GLY A 7 4.02 38.42 23.31
C GLY A 7 2.76 37.72 22.82
N ARG A 8 2.77 37.21 21.57
CA ARG A 8 1.66 36.41 21.00
C ARG A 8 1.28 35.20 21.85
N ALA A 9 2.23 34.65 22.61
CA ALA A 9 2.00 33.54 23.53
C ALA A 9 1.09 33.93 24.70
N ASP A 10 1.16 35.18 25.16
CA ASP A 10 0.33 35.67 26.26
C ASP A 10 -1.10 35.94 25.80
N LEU A 11 -1.27 36.37 24.54
CA LEU A 11 -2.60 36.45 23.91
C LEU A 11 -3.27 35.08 23.80
N LEU A 12 -2.53 34.04 23.40
CA LEU A 12 -3.07 32.68 23.34
C LEU A 12 -3.43 32.14 24.73
N ARG A 13 -2.61 32.43 25.76
CA ARG A 13 -2.96 32.09 27.14
C ARG A 13 -4.21 32.83 27.61
N ALA A 14 -4.35 34.11 27.26
CA ALA A 14 -5.53 34.92 27.59
C ALA A 14 -6.80 34.42 26.86
N LEU A 15 -6.70 33.95 25.61
CA LEU A 15 -7.80 33.34 24.86
C LEU A 15 -8.21 31.96 25.42
N LEU A 16 -7.26 31.23 26.00
CA LEU A 16 -7.52 29.93 26.63
C LEU A 16 -8.06 30.06 28.06
N SER A 17 -7.73 31.15 28.76
CA SER A 17 -8.40 31.49 30.00
C SER A 17 -9.80 31.99 29.69
N SER A 18 -10.82 31.54 30.43
CA SER A 18 -12.23 31.96 30.27
C SER A 18 -12.48 33.43 30.70
N ALA A 19 -11.51 34.32 30.48
CA ALA A 19 -11.53 35.75 30.78
C ALA A 19 -11.45 36.55 29.46
N PRO A 20 -12.57 36.73 28.75
CA PRO A 20 -12.61 37.32 27.40
C PRO A 20 -12.15 38.80 27.35
N THR A 21 -12.24 39.51 28.47
CA THR A 21 -11.76 40.89 28.61
C THR A 21 -10.23 40.96 28.54
N LEU A 22 -9.53 40.03 29.19
CA LEU A 22 -8.07 39.96 29.20
C LEU A 22 -7.51 39.73 27.79
N ALA A 23 -8.13 38.84 27.02
CA ALA A 23 -7.73 38.57 25.65
C ALA A 23 -7.88 39.80 24.74
N THR A 24 -8.93 40.60 24.96
CA THR A 24 -9.20 41.82 24.20
C THR A 24 -8.17 42.90 24.50
N GLU A 25 -7.80 43.08 25.76
CA GLU A 25 -6.78 44.07 26.17
C GLU A 25 -5.38 43.69 25.67
N VAL A 26 -5.00 42.41 25.76
CA VAL A 26 -3.71 41.92 25.25
C VAL A 26 -3.66 42.00 23.71
N ALA A 27 -4.78 41.75 23.03
CA ALA A 27 -4.88 41.92 21.58
C ALA A 27 -4.66 43.39 21.17
N ALA A 28 -5.29 44.33 21.87
CA ALA A 28 -5.12 45.77 21.62
C ALA A 28 -3.68 46.24 21.85
N LEU A 29 -3.03 45.78 22.93
CA LEU A 29 -1.62 46.06 23.22
C LEU A 29 -0.66 45.54 22.14
N LEU A 30 -1.04 44.45 21.46
CA LEU A 30 -0.28 43.85 20.37
C LEU A 30 -0.66 44.38 18.98
N GLY A 31 -1.55 45.38 18.91
CA GLY A 31 -1.99 46.02 17.66
C GLY A 31 -3.00 45.20 16.84
N TYR A 32 -3.65 44.21 17.45
CA TYR A 32 -4.71 43.45 16.80
C TYR A 32 -6.06 44.15 16.98
N ALA A 33 -6.81 44.31 15.89
CA ALA A 33 -8.18 44.77 15.92
C ALA A 33 -9.13 43.57 15.73
N ALA A 34 -10.18 43.48 16.56
CA ALA A 34 -11.21 42.46 16.38
C ALA A 34 -11.97 42.73 15.08
N THR A 35 -11.95 41.77 14.16
CA THR A 35 -12.83 41.80 12.99
C THR A 35 -14.19 41.23 13.41
N PRO A 36 -15.31 41.96 13.26
CA PRO A 36 -16.61 41.38 13.54
C PRO A 36 -16.79 40.16 12.64
N ALA A 37 -17.19 39.03 13.24
CA ALA A 37 -17.43 37.80 12.51
C ALA A 37 -18.53 38.07 11.48
N LEU A 38 -18.16 38.13 10.19
CA LEU A 38 -19.14 38.12 9.12
C LEU A 38 -19.84 36.76 9.17
N PRO A 39 -21.19 36.71 9.16
CA PRO A 39 -21.89 35.45 9.03
C PRO A 39 -21.42 34.78 7.74
N LEU A 40 -20.93 33.54 7.87
CA LEU A 40 -20.61 32.65 6.75
C LEU A 40 -21.89 32.42 5.94
N GLN A 41 -22.16 33.28 4.96
CA GLN A 41 -23.07 32.95 3.88
C GLN A 41 -22.36 31.93 3.00
N ALA A 42 -22.90 30.71 2.98
CA ALA A 42 -22.52 29.68 2.04
C ALA A 42 -22.70 30.21 0.61
N SER A 43 -21.60 30.68 0.00
CA SER A 43 -21.62 31.13 -1.39
C SER A 43 -21.56 29.90 -2.30
N ALA A 44 -22.75 29.34 -2.56
CA ALA A 44 -22.98 28.38 -3.63
C ALA A 44 -23.09 29.14 -4.97
N GLN A 45 -22.01 29.77 -5.44
CA GLN A 45 -22.00 30.43 -6.75
C GLN A 45 -20.56 30.66 -7.25
N THR A 46 -19.84 29.59 -7.59
CA THR A 46 -18.65 29.71 -8.45
C THR A 46 -18.43 28.47 -9.35
N SER A 47 -19.42 27.59 -9.47
CA SER A 47 -19.35 26.36 -10.27
C SER A 47 -20.11 26.45 -11.59
N ALA A 48 -20.16 27.61 -12.24
CA ALA A 48 -20.90 27.81 -13.48
C ALA A 48 -20.07 28.30 -14.68
N LEU A 49 -18.75 28.53 -14.53
CA LEU A 49 -17.93 29.14 -15.59
C LEU A 49 -16.80 28.26 -16.16
N VAL A 50 -16.76 26.96 -15.84
CA VAL A 50 -15.74 26.02 -16.38
C VAL A 50 -16.36 24.92 -17.26
N SER A 51 -17.68 24.94 -17.49
CA SER A 51 -18.37 23.87 -18.23
C SER A 51 -18.42 24.04 -19.76
N ALA A 52 -17.56 24.88 -20.34
CA ALA A 52 -17.52 25.09 -21.78
C ALA A 52 -16.07 25.01 -22.26
N LEU A 53 -15.56 23.78 -22.44
CA LEU A 53 -14.48 23.35 -23.35
C LEU A 53 -14.02 21.93 -22.95
N GLU A 54 -14.89 20.92 -23.06
CA GLU A 54 -14.48 19.52 -23.13
C GLU A 54 -14.51 19.07 -24.60
N PRO A 55 -13.40 18.61 -25.20
CA PRO A 55 -13.45 17.83 -26.42
C PRO A 55 -13.84 16.38 -26.09
N ASP A 56 -14.73 15.82 -26.92
CA ASP A 56 -15.29 14.46 -26.85
C ASP A 56 -14.31 13.40 -26.34
N ALA A 57 -14.47 13.00 -25.08
CA ALA A 57 -13.89 11.78 -24.55
C ALA A 57 -14.76 10.59 -24.97
N PRO A 58 -14.18 9.44 -25.40
CA PRO A 58 -14.96 8.26 -25.72
C PRO A 58 -15.74 7.80 -24.49
N ALA A 59 -17.03 7.54 -24.68
CA ALA A 59 -18.00 7.23 -23.63
C ALA A 59 -17.46 6.15 -22.68
N ALA A 60 -17.20 6.56 -21.43
CA ALA A 60 -16.97 5.64 -20.34
C ALA A 60 -18.22 4.77 -20.19
N ILE A 61 -18.04 3.46 -20.17
CA ILE A 61 -19.11 2.54 -19.77
C ILE A 61 -19.53 2.97 -18.36
N PRO A 62 -20.78 3.39 -18.13
CA PRO A 62 -21.21 3.82 -16.82
C PRO A 62 -21.18 2.61 -15.89
N TYR A 63 -20.21 2.59 -14.99
CA TYR A 63 -20.31 1.78 -13.78
C TYR A 63 -21.41 2.42 -12.95
N ALA A 64 -22.63 1.87 -13.04
CA ALA A 64 -23.62 2.10 -12.01
C ALA A 64 -23.11 1.35 -10.78
N PRO A 65 -22.63 2.03 -9.72
CA PRO A 65 -22.43 1.33 -8.47
C PRO A 65 -23.78 0.71 -8.13
N ALA A 66 -23.81 -0.61 -7.93
CA ALA A 66 -24.99 -1.23 -7.33
C ALA A 66 -25.34 -0.41 -6.08
N ASP A 67 -26.64 -0.19 -5.83
CA ASP A 67 -27.16 0.40 -4.59
C ASP A 67 -26.83 -0.54 -3.41
N VAL A 68 -25.55 -0.61 -3.07
CA VAL A 68 -25.02 -1.28 -1.91
C VAL A 68 -24.98 -0.20 -0.85
N PRO A 69 -25.81 -0.28 0.21
CA PRO A 69 -25.75 0.69 1.29
C PRO A 69 -24.34 0.67 1.87
N PHE A 70 -23.62 1.79 1.71
CA PHE A 70 -22.34 1.98 2.35
C PHE A 70 -22.59 2.33 3.81
N TRP A 71 -22.22 1.42 4.70
CA TRP A 71 -22.32 1.63 6.13
C TRP A 71 -21.14 2.46 6.61
N ARG A 72 -21.41 3.64 7.19
CA ARG A 72 -20.43 4.46 7.90
C ARG A 72 -20.51 4.12 9.38
N LEU A 73 -19.38 3.75 9.99
CA LEU A 73 -19.31 3.53 11.43
C LEU A 73 -19.39 4.90 12.14
N GLU A 74 -20.56 5.25 12.67
CA GLU A 74 -20.78 6.49 13.43
C GLU A 74 -20.28 6.38 14.87
N GLN A 75 -20.52 5.23 15.49
CA GLN A 75 -20.20 4.93 16.89
C GLN A 75 -19.87 3.45 17.04
N TYR A 76 -19.05 3.14 18.03
CA TYR A 76 -18.73 1.77 18.42
C TYR A 76 -18.91 1.65 19.93
N GLU A 77 -19.58 0.58 20.35
CA GLU A 77 -19.63 0.15 21.73
C GLU A 77 -19.19 -1.32 21.77
N ALA A 78 -18.18 -1.63 22.56
CA ALA A 78 -17.73 -3.01 22.76
C ALA A 78 -18.73 -3.74 23.66
N LEU A 79 -19.79 -4.27 23.06
CA LEU A 79 -20.69 -5.18 23.74
C LEU A 79 -20.02 -6.55 23.80
N ALA A 80 -19.83 -7.08 25.01
CA ALA A 80 -19.51 -8.49 25.19
C ALA A 80 -20.74 -9.31 24.76
N LEU A 81 -20.79 -9.73 23.51
CA LEU A 81 -21.86 -10.56 22.99
C LEU A 81 -21.74 -11.99 23.56
N PRO A 82 -22.83 -12.60 24.04
CA PRO A 82 -22.89 -14.06 24.18
C PRO A 82 -22.81 -14.65 22.76
N ASP A 83 -21.95 -15.66 22.55
CA ASP A 83 -21.64 -16.34 21.29
C ASP A 83 -22.74 -16.23 20.22
N SER A 84 -22.67 -15.19 19.40
CA SER A 84 -23.67 -14.85 18.37
C SER A 84 -22.98 -14.43 17.09
N GLY A 85 -22.59 -15.42 16.28
CA GLY A 85 -22.77 -15.50 14.82
C GLY A 85 -22.38 -14.34 13.88
N LEU A 86 -21.68 -13.30 14.30
CA LEU A 86 -21.22 -12.25 13.38
C LEU A 86 -19.97 -12.73 12.62
N VAL A 87 -20.09 -12.70 11.28
CA VAL A 87 -19.12 -13.16 10.29
C VAL A 87 -17.76 -12.46 10.49
N GLN A 88 -16.86 -13.13 11.21
CA GLN A 88 -15.45 -12.81 11.29
C GLN A 88 -14.76 -13.15 9.96
N GLU A 89 -13.75 -12.35 9.60
CA GLU A 89 -12.87 -12.57 8.44
C GLU A 89 -12.48 -14.05 8.27
N THR A 90 -12.92 -14.65 7.15
CA THR A 90 -12.30 -15.74 6.36
C THR A 90 -11.57 -16.88 7.07
N SER A 91 -11.83 -17.10 8.35
CA SER A 91 -11.21 -18.17 9.11
C SER A 91 -12.13 -19.39 9.06
N PRO A 92 -11.57 -20.62 9.04
CA PRO A 92 -12.34 -21.84 9.29
C PRO A 92 -13.16 -21.66 10.58
N PRO A 93 -14.30 -22.35 10.73
CA PRO A 93 -15.11 -22.27 11.95
C PRO A 93 -14.22 -22.40 13.19
N SER A 94 -14.18 -21.36 14.02
CA SER A 94 -13.30 -21.22 15.19
C SER A 94 -13.63 -22.17 16.34
N THR A 95 -14.54 -23.12 16.15
CA THR A 95 -14.84 -24.18 17.12
C THR A 95 -13.77 -25.26 17.07
N ARG A 96 -12.56 -24.88 17.51
CA ARG A 96 -11.49 -25.82 17.81
C ARG A 96 -11.99 -26.73 18.91
N THR A 97 -12.38 -27.94 18.54
CA THR A 97 -12.81 -28.95 19.52
C THR A 97 -11.53 -29.58 20.08
N ALA A 98 -11.53 -30.05 21.32
CA ALA A 98 -10.34 -30.71 21.91
C ALA A 98 -9.86 -31.94 21.12
N ALA A 99 -10.66 -32.42 20.17
CA ALA A 99 -10.38 -33.52 19.25
C ALA A 99 -9.84 -33.11 17.86
N ASP A 100 -9.72 -31.81 17.54
CA ASP A 100 -9.21 -31.41 16.23
C ASP A 100 -7.70 -31.73 16.13
N PRO A 101 -7.26 -32.43 15.07
CA PRO A 101 -5.86 -32.79 14.91
C PRO A 101 -4.97 -31.54 14.85
N VAL A 102 -3.85 -31.64 15.56
CA VAL A 102 -2.89 -30.55 15.73
C VAL A 102 -1.88 -30.62 14.59
N TRP A 103 -1.64 -29.50 13.91
CA TRP A 103 -0.50 -29.38 12.99
C TRP A 103 0.82 -29.50 13.78
N ARG A 104 1.39 -30.71 13.80
CA ARG A 104 2.49 -31.09 14.71
C ARG A 104 3.76 -30.28 14.51
N PHE A 105 4.04 -29.90 13.28
CA PHE A 105 5.27 -29.20 12.91
C PHE A 105 5.08 -27.71 12.64
N ARG A 106 3.99 -27.10 13.13
CA ARG A 106 3.71 -25.67 12.95
C ARG A 106 4.94 -24.79 13.24
N PRO A 107 5.35 -23.90 12.32
CA PRO A 107 6.41 -22.94 12.58
C PRO A 107 6.08 -22.04 13.76
N ALA A 108 7.08 -21.71 14.57
CA ALA A 108 6.90 -20.91 15.78
C ALA A 108 6.58 -19.43 15.51
N SER A 109 6.95 -18.91 14.34
CA SER A 109 6.80 -17.49 14.00
C SER A 109 6.64 -17.27 12.51
N ILE A 110 5.93 -16.21 12.16
CA ILE A 110 5.80 -15.74 10.79
C ILE A 110 7.15 -15.21 10.27
N PRO A 111 7.48 -15.39 8.99
CA PRO A 111 8.68 -14.81 8.40
C PRO A 111 8.75 -13.29 8.60
N ALA A 112 9.97 -12.78 8.75
CA ALA A 112 10.19 -11.34 8.86
C ALA A 112 9.83 -10.63 7.55
N PHE A 113 9.28 -9.43 7.66
CA PHE A 113 9.01 -8.57 6.52
C PHE A 113 10.29 -8.22 5.77
N THR A 114 10.23 -8.27 4.45
CA THR A 114 11.31 -7.87 3.56
C THR A 114 10.93 -6.55 2.88
N PRO A 115 11.54 -5.41 3.26
CA PRO A 115 11.26 -4.14 2.61
C PRO A 115 11.81 -4.13 1.18
N LEU A 116 11.22 -3.32 0.30
CA LEU A 116 11.71 -3.12 -1.08
C LEU A 116 13.18 -2.69 -1.12
N ALA A 117 13.60 -1.92 -0.11
CA ALA A 117 14.97 -1.51 0.05
C ALA A 117 15.30 -1.30 1.54
N PRO A 118 16.54 -1.57 1.97
CA PRO A 118 16.96 -1.21 3.31
C PRO A 118 16.73 0.28 3.58
N GLN A 119 16.19 0.60 4.76
CA GLN A 119 15.86 1.98 5.16
C GLN A 119 17.02 2.96 4.91
N ARG A 120 18.26 2.57 5.25
CA ARG A 120 19.46 3.41 5.03
C ARG A 120 19.67 3.74 3.54
N ALA A 121 19.41 2.80 2.64
CA ALA A 121 19.56 3.01 1.20
C ALA A 121 18.49 3.97 0.65
N VAL A 122 17.24 3.81 1.09
CA VAL A 122 16.14 4.74 0.74
C VAL A 122 16.46 6.15 1.23
N LEU A 123 16.82 6.31 2.50
CA LEU A 123 17.17 7.62 3.08
C LEU A 123 18.38 8.25 2.39
N THR A 124 19.40 7.46 2.03
CA THR A 124 20.58 7.97 1.32
C THR A 124 20.20 8.51 -0.06
N ARG A 125 19.39 7.78 -0.82
CA ARG A 125 18.88 8.25 -2.12
C ARG A 125 17.98 9.46 -1.97
N LEU A 126 17.05 9.48 -1.01
CA LEU A 126 16.27 10.68 -0.70
C LEU A 126 17.19 11.86 -0.31
N ARG A 127 18.33 11.64 0.36
CA ARG A 127 19.27 12.73 0.70
C ARG A 127 19.99 13.26 -0.53
N GLN A 128 20.44 12.39 -1.41
CA GLN A 128 21.12 12.76 -2.64
C GLN A 128 20.15 13.39 -3.65
N ASP A 129 18.92 12.85 -3.70
CA ASP A 129 17.95 13.12 -4.74
C ASP A 129 16.74 13.95 -4.35
N ALA A 130 16.37 14.06 -3.09
CA ALA A 130 15.31 14.98 -2.68
C ALA A 130 15.86 16.35 -2.21
N ALA A 131 17.18 16.51 -2.11
CA ALA A 131 17.78 17.76 -1.65
C ALA A 131 17.48 18.93 -2.60
N MET A 132 16.85 19.96 -2.05
CA MET A 132 16.69 21.25 -2.71
C MET A 132 18.02 21.98 -2.74
N ARG A 133 18.25 22.75 -3.79
CA ARG A 133 19.33 23.74 -3.83
C ARG A 133 18.79 25.04 -3.27
N ARG A 134 19.36 25.50 -2.16
CA ARG A 134 19.06 26.83 -1.60
C ARG A 134 20.26 27.76 -1.78
N PRO A 135 20.05 29.00 -2.25
CA PRO A 135 21.10 30.01 -2.25
C PRO A 135 21.52 30.28 -0.81
N THR A 136 22.82 30.26 -0.58
CA THR A 136 23.41 30.61 0.72
C THR A 136 23.62 32.12 0.81
N SER A 137 23.97 32.59 2.00
CA SER A 137 24.45 33.97 2.18
C SER A 137 25.78 34.24 1.48
N GLU A 138 26.54 33.20 1.10
CA GLU A 138 27.81 33.32 0.39
C GLU A 138 27.62 33.60 -1.10
N ILE A 139 28.41 34.53 -1.63
CA ILE A 139 28.49 34.82 -3.06
C ILE A 139 29.26 33.68 -3.75
N ASP A 140 28.78 33.25 -4.92
CA ASP A 140 29.48 32.31 -5.78
C ASP A 140 30.50 33.09 -6.62
N LEU A 141 31.67 33.34 -6.03
CA LEU A 141 32.73 34.14 -6.65
C LEU A 141 33.17 33.54 -8.00
N ASP A 142 33.30 32.22 -8.09
CA ASP A 142 33.76 31.54 -9.31
C ASP A 142 32.74 31.72 -10.45
N ALA A 143 31.46 31.46 -10.19
CA ALA A 143 30.41 31.66 -11.20
C ALA A 143 30.25 33.14 -11.58
N THR A 144 30.47 34.05 -10.62
CA THR A 144 30.43 35.50 -10.86
C THR A 144 31.57 35.95 -11.77
N VAL A 145 32.79 35.49 -11.51
CA VAL A 145 33.98 35.77 -12.33
C VAL A 145 33.85 35.15 -13.72
N GLU A 146 33.35 33.91 -13.83
CA GLU A 146 33.12 33.25 -15.12
C GLU A 146 32.10 34.00 -15.99
N ARG A 147 31.01 34.49 -15.38
CA ARG A 147 29.98 35.23 -16.12
C ARG A 147 30.48 36.60 -16.57
N LEU A 148 31.23 37.31 -15.73
CA LEU A 148 31.84 38.59 -16.07
C LEU A 148 32.95 38.45 -17.13
N SER A 149 33.77 37.40 -17.04
CA SER A 149 34.84 37.16 -18.01
C SER A 149 34.30 36.85 -19.42
N ARG A 150 33.05 36.35 -19.51
CA ARG A 150 32.32 36.17 -20.77
C ARG A 150 31.48 37.38 -21.19
N HIS A 151 31.72 38.55 -20.60
CA HIS A 151 30.98 39.80 -20.84
C HIS A 151 29.46 39.67 -20.57
N GLY A 152 29.05 38.73 -19.72
CA GLY A 152 27.68 38.60 -19.28
C GLY A 152 27.34 39.64 -18.22
N VAL A 153 26.21 40.34 -18.38
CA VAL A 153 25.69 41.27 -17.38
C VAL A 153 25.25 40.50 -16.12
N LEU A 154 25.67 40.97 -14.95
CA LEU A 154 25.21 40.50 -13.64
C LEU A 154 23.98 41.32 -13.21
N ASP A 155 22.82 40.85 -13.63
CA ASP A 155 21.51 41.36 -13.22
C ASP A 155 21.12 40.92 -11.79
N THR A 156 21.76 39.88 -11.26
CA THR A 156 21.53 39.39 -9.89
C THR A 156 22.82 38.81 -9.30
N VAL A 157 23.03 39.00 -7.99
CA VAL A 157 24.17 38.41 -7.28
C VAL A 157 24.06 36.89 -7.27
N LEU A 158 25.00 36.21 -7.94
CA LEU A 158 25.07 34.75 -7.94
C LEU A 158 25.54 34.27 -6.57
N ARG A 159 24.73 33.44 -5.91
CA ARG A 159 24.99 32.90 -4.57
C ARG A 159 25.30 31.41 -4.63
N LYS A 160 26.23 30.95 -3.79
CA LYS A 160 26.56 29.52 -3.70
C LYS A 160 25.33 28.75 -3.31
N GLN A 161 25.08 27.63 -4.00
CA GLN A 161 23.94 26.77 -3.76
C GLN A 161 24.33 25.64 -2.80
N ARG A 162 23.64 25.50 -1.67
CA ARG A 162 23.79 24.31 -0.80
C ARG A 162 22.61 23.37 -0.95
N ARG A 163 22.91 22.08 -0.90
CA ARG A 163 21.91 21.01 -0.85
C ARG A 163 21.34 20.93 0.56
N THR A 164 20.06 21.19 0.69
CA THR A 164 19.33 21.09 1.97
C THR A 164 18.07 20.29 1.77
N TRP A 165 17.76 19.40 2.70
CA TRP A 165 16.38 18.99 2.92
C TRP A 165 15.64 20.21 3.47
N GLY A 166 14.53 20.59 2.84
CA GLY A 166 13.76 21.75 3.27
C GLY A 166 13.39 21.66 4.75
N ALA A 167 13.15 22.81 5.40
CA ALA A 167 12.65 22.82 6.77
C ALA A 167 11.25 22.21 6.92
N ARG A 168 10.56 21.96 5.79
CA ARG A 168 9.22 21.39 5.71
C ARG A 168 9.18 20.26 4.67
N LEU A 169 8.47 19.20 5.03
CA LEU A 169 8.21 18.02 4.23
C LEU A 169 6.71 17.76 4.19
N TYR A 170 6.15 17.61 3.01
CA TYR A 170 4.76 17.21 2.79
C TYR A 170 4.77 15.82 2.16
N ILE A 171 4.36 14.81 2.91
CA ILE A 171 4.34 13.41 2.47
C ILE A 171 2.94 13.07 1.98
N ILE A 172 2.85 12.45 0.81
CA ILE A 172 1.59 11.91 0.28
C ILE A 172 1.72 10.40 0.20
N GLU A 173 0.90 9.72 0.99
CA GLU A 173 0.73 8.27 0.89
C GLU A 173 -0.30 8.00 -0.20
N ASP A 174 0.14 7.46 -1.34
CA ASP A 174 -0.78 6.97 -2.37
C ASP A 174 -1.33 5.61 -1.93
N ARG A 175 -2.60 5.60 -1.55
CA ARG A 175 -3.35 4.44 -1.06
C ARG A 175 -4.28 3.88 -2.13
N ALA A 176 -3.95 4.06 -3.41
CA ALA A 176 -4.61 3.34 -4.48
C ALA A 176 -4.51 1.82 -4.27
N ARG A 177 -5.56 1.07 -4.63
CA ARG A 177 -5.63 -0.39 -4.40
C ARG A 177 -4.49 -1.18 -5.05
N ARG A 178 -4.00 -0.73 -6.21
CA ARG A 178 -2.84 -1.33 -6.90
C ARG A 178 -1.53 -1.26 -6.11
N LEU A 179 -1.45 -0.35 -5.14
CA LEU A 179 -0.26 -0.12 -4.32
C LEU A 179 -0.31 -0.84 -2.97
N VAL A 180 -1.36 -1.62 -2.70
CA VAL A 180 -1.47 -2.46 -1.49
C VAL A 180 -0.18 -3.21 -1.17
N PRO A 181 0.53 -3.84 -2.14
CA PRO A 181 1.80 -4.50 -1.85
C PRO A 181 2.89 -3.63 -1.23
N TYR A 182 2.81 -2.31 -1.38
CA TYR A 182 3.83 -1.37 -0.91
C TYR A 182 3.41 -0.56 0.32
N TRP A 183 2.17 -0.74 0.80
CA TRP A 183 1.64 0.06 1.91
C TRP A 183 2.48 -0.05 3.18
N ARG A 184 3.00 -1.25 3.48
CA ARG A 184 3.88 -1.46 4.63
C ARG A 184 5.20 -0.71 4.49
N ASP A 185 5.79 -0.67 3.29
CA ASP A 185 6.99 0.14 3.03
C ASP A 185 6.70 1.64 3.20
N GLN A 186 5.52 2.10 2.74
CA GLN A 186 5.08 3.48 2.93
C GLN A 186 4.98 3.82 4.43
N ASP A 187 4.30 2.97 5.21
CA ASP A 187 4.11 3.15 6.65
C ASP A 187 5.45 3.22 7.40
N GLU A 188 6.35 2.28 7.13
CA GLU A 188 7.68 2.26 7.76
C GLU A 188 8.50 3.50 7.41
N LEU A 189 8.47 3.95 6.14
CA LEU A 189 9.21 5.14 5.72
C LEU A 189 8.62 6.43 6.29
N VAL A 190 7.29 6.57 6.34
CA VAL A 190 6.61 7.72 6.94
C VAL A 190 7.01 7.85 8.41
N HIS A 191 6.95 6.75 9.17
CA HIS A 191 7.34 6.74 10.58
C HIS A 191 8.78 7.19 10.80
N VAL A 192 9.69 6.73 9.93
CA VAL A 192 11.10 7.14 9.97
C VAL A 192 11.25 8.63 9.66
N LEU A 193 10.58 9.14 8.62
CA LEU A 193 10.67 10.54 8.23
C LEU A 193 10.08 11.48 9.28
N GLN A 194 8.97 11.09 9.92
CA GLN A 194 8.37 11.85 11.03
C GLN A 194 9.32 11.98 12.22
N LYS A 195 10.14 10.97 12.51
CA LYS A 195 11.16 11.03 13.57
C LYS A 195 12.36 11.91 13.22
N MET A 196 12.62 12.16 11.94
CA MET A 196 13.78 12.94 11.47
C MET A 196 13.54 14.44 11.43
N TYR A 197 12.28 14.87 11.40
CA TYR A 197 11.87 16.27 11.28
C TYR A 197 11.19 16.74 12.57
N PRO A 198 11.22 18.05 12.88
CA PRO A 198 10.38 18.60 13.94
C PRO A 198 8.89 18.29 13.68
N PRO A 199 8.05 18.12 14.71
CA PRO A 199 6.63 17.79 14.53
C PRO A 199 5.85 18.75 13.63
N SER A 200 6.20 20.04 13.63
CA SER A 200 5.60 21.07 12.76
C SER A 200 6.19 21.14 11.36
N GLY A 201 7.26 20.38 11.10
CA GLY A 201 7.98 20.32 9.83
C GLY A 201 7.52 19.20 8.91
N VAL A 202 6.62 18.30 9.34
CA VAL A 202 6.07 17.23 8.50
C VAL A 202 4.56 17.29 8.48
N VAL A 203 4.00 17.25 7.27
CA VAL A 203 2.58 17.02 7.04
C VAL A 203 2.45 15.70 6.31
N VAL A 204 1.50 14.85 6.74
CA VAL A 204 1.18 13.59 6.07
C VAL A 204 -0.24 13.66 5.54
N ALA A 205 -0.37 13.49 4.23
CA ALA A 205 -1.64 13.41 3.52
C ALA A 205 -1.79 12.02 2.88
N ARG A 206 -3.02 11.61 2.65
CA ARG A 206 -3.36 10.38 1.93
C ARG A 206 -4.11 10.72 0.66
N LEU A 207 -3.85 9.95 -0.38
CA LEU A 207 -4.67 9.96 -1.58
C LEU A 207 -5.30 8.58 -1.73
N GLY A 208 -6.61 8.50 -1.51
CA GLY A 208 -7.40 7.29 -1.70
C GLY A 208 -7.68 6.99 -3.17
N ASP A 209 -8.20 5.80 -3.43
CA ASP A 209 -8.58 5.38 -4.78
C ASP A 209 -9.79 6.20 -5.27
N GLY A 210 -9.67 6.79 -6.46
CA GLY A 210 -10.70 7.67 -7.04
C GLY A 210 -10.75 9.10 -6.47
N GLU A 211 -9.91 9.43 -5.47
CA GLU A 211 -9.85 10.80 -4.95
C GLU A 211 -9.11 11.75 -5.91
N THR A 212 -9.56 13.01 -5.96
CA THR A 212 -9.01 14.05 -6.84
C THR A 212 -8.05 15.00 -6.14
N GLN A 213 -7.81 14.82 -4.83
CA GLN A 213 -6.88 15.63 -4.07
C GLN A 213 -6.36 14.88 -2.83
N PRO A 214 -5.09 15.07 -2.43
CA PRO A 214 -4.59 14.51 -1.18
C PRO A 214 -5.28 15.13 0.04
N MET A 215 -5.73 14.29 0.95
CA MET A 215 -6.42 14.67 2.18
C MET A 215 -5.50 14.53 3.40
N ILE A 216 -5.41 15.55 4.24
CA ILE A 216 -4.60 15.51 5.48
C ILE A 216 -5.40 14.88 6.60
N ARG A 217 -4.76 13.96 7.31
CA ARG A 217 -5.29 13.42 8.56
C ARG A 217 -5.04 14.42 9.69
N VAL A 218 -6.07 15.12 10.12
CA VAL A 218 -6.04 15.94 11.34
C VAL A 218 -6.18 15.02 12.57
N PRO A 219 -5.55 15.30 13.72
CA PRO A 219 -5.73 14.48 14.93
C PRO A 219 -7.20 14.24 15.29
N ALA A 220 -7.48 13.09 15.92
CA ALA A 220 -8.80 12.50 16.12
C ALA A 220 -9.89 13.52 16.51
N GLY A 221 -11.01 13.49 15.77
CA GLY A 221 -12.19 14.34 16.01
C GLY A 221 -12.42 15.45 14.98
N HIS A 222 -11.58 15.58 13.95
CA HIS A 222 -11.72 16.61 12.91
C HIS A 222 -11.73 16.00 11.51
N ASP A 223 -12.52 16.59 10.62
CA ASP A 223 -12.63 16.19 9.21
C ASP A 223 -11.30 16.31 8.47
N TRP A 224 -11.14 15.45 7.47
CA TRP A 224 -10.01 15.48 6.55
C TRP A 224 -9.96 16.82 5.79
N GLN A 225 -8.80 17.50 5.81
CA GLN A 225 -8.64 18.80 5.15
C GLN A 225 -7.68 18.71 3.96
N GLY A 226 -8.09 19.26 2.83
CA GLY A 226 -7.21 19.45 1.66
C GLY A 226 -6.36 20.71 1.79
N THR A 227 -5.42 20.76 2.75
CA THR A 227 -4.53 21.92 2.87
C THR A 227 -3.37 21.81 1.86
N PRO A 228 -3.22 22.75 0.92
CA PRO A 228 -2.11 22.69 -0.03
C PRO A 228 -0.76 22.92 0.66
N PRO A 229 0.35 22.36 0.13
CA PRO A 229 1.67 22.58 0.67
C PRO A 229 2.09 24.05 0.55
N LEU A 230 2.79 24.56 1.57
CA LEU A 230 3.31 25.92 1.56
C LEU A 230 4.46 26.07 0.54
N PRO A 231 4.65 27.26 -0.07
CA PRO A 231 5.79 27.51 -0.98
C PRO A 231 7.14 27.13 -0.36
N GLY A 232 8.03 26.56 -1.17
CA GLY A 232 9.36 26.12 -0.75
C GLY A 232 9.38 24.82 0.07
N THR A 233 8.26 24.08 0.11
CA THR A 233 8.15 22.77 0.74
C THR A 233 8.61 21.66 -0.19
N LEU A 234 9.30 20.66 0.37
CA LEU A 234 9.58 19.40 -0.33
C LEU A 234 8.32 18.53 -0.28
N VAL A 235 7.76 18.18 -1.44
CA VAL A 235 6.59 17.30 -1.52
C VAL A 235 7.05 15.92 -1.97
N LEU A 236 6.89 14.92 -1.10
CA LEU A 236 7.29 13.53 -1.34
C LEU A 236 6.05 12.66 -1.53
N VAL A 237 5.84 12.14 -2.73
CA VAL A 237 4.83 11.12 -3.02
C VAL A 237 5.45 9.74 -2.80
N LEU A 238 4.79 8.93 -1.99
CA LEU A 238 5.06 7.51 -1.83
C LEU A 238 4.03 6.74 -2.65
N GLY A 239 4.33 6.45 -3.91
CA GLY A 239 3.35 5.93 -4.87
C GLY A 239 3.96 5.69 -6.24
N ASP A 240 3.12 5.41 -7.25
CA ASP A 240 3.60 5.07 -8.61
C ASP A 240 3.37 6.17 -9.65
N LEU A 241 2.81 7.32 -9.28
CA LEU A 241 2.37 8.35 -10.23
C LEU A 241 1.42 7.82 -11.33
N GLY A 242 0.76 6.67 -11.09
CA GLY A 242 -0.08 5.99 -12.07
C GLY A 242 0.66 5.19 -13.14
N CYS A 243 1.99 4.98 -13.03
CA CYS A 243 2.74 4.20 -14.04
C CYS A 243 2.50 2.68 -13.96
N LEU A 244 2.03 2.16 -12.82
CA LEU A 244 1.73 0.75 -12.62
C LEU A 244 0.24 0.41 -12.80
N ALA A 245 -0.61 1.40 -13.06
CA ALA A 245 -2.03 1.18 -13.28
C ALA A 245 -2.28 0.61 -14.69
N THR A 246 -3.06 -0.49 -14.77
CA THR A 246 -3.45 -1.13 -16.05
C THR A 246 -4.19 -0.15 -16.98
N ARG A 247 -4.91 0.83 -16.42
CA ARG A 247 -5.56 1.94 -17.15
C ARG A 247 -5.17 3.29 -16.52
N GLY A 248 -3.87 3.59 -16.54
CA GLY A 248 -3.27 4.67 -15.76
C GLY A 248 -3.39 6.09 -16.32
N GLU A 249 -3.85 6.30 -17.56
CA GLU A 249 -3.76 7.61 -18.23
C GLU A 249 -4.42 8.76 -17.46
N ALA A 250 -5.60 8.54 -16.88
CA ALA A 250 -6.28 9.55 -16.05
C ALA A 250 -5.47 9.90 -14.80
N VAL A 251 -4.93 8.87 -14.13
CA VAL A 251 -4.11 9.02 -12.91
C VAL A 251 -2.79 9.72 -13.23
N GLN A 252 -2.16 9.38 -14.36
CA GLN A 252 -0.94 10.04 -14.84
C GLN A 252 -1.20 11.51 -15.19
N ARG A 253 -2.34 11.83 -15.84
CA ARG A 253 -2.75 13.22 -16.11
C ARG A 253 -2.95 14.00 -14.81
N PHE A 254 -3.60 13.39 -13.81
CA PHE A 254 -3.74 13.97 -12.48
C PHE A 254 -2.38 14.32 -11.88
N TRP A 255 -1.47 13.35 -11.77
CA TRP A 255 -0.14 13.59 -11.19
C TRP A 255 0.71 14.58 -12.00
N LEU A 256 0.54 14.61 -13.32
CA LEU A 256 1.21 15.58 -14.19
C LEU A 256 0.70 17.01 -13.93
N HIS A 257 -0.61 17.19 -13.88
CA HIS A 257 -1.22 18.49 -13.56
C HIS A 257 -0.82 18.95 -12.17
N TRP A 258 -0.92 18.08 -11.18
CA TRP A 258 -0.60 18.38 -9.79
C TRP A 258 0.88 18.72 -9.59
N GLY A 259 1.79 17.94 -10.20
CA GLY A 259 3.22 18.23 -10.17
C GLY A 259 3.60 19.58 -10.81
N ARG A 260 2.89 20.00 -11.88
CA ARG A 260 3.07 21.33 -12.49
C ARG A 260 2.60 22.44 -11.55
N ALA A 261 1.44 22.27 -10.93
CA ALA A 261 0.91 23.23 -9.96
C ALA A 261 1.87 23.41 -8.76
N LEU A 262 2.42 22.32 -8.24
CA LEU A 262 3.43 22.38 -7.18
C LEU A 262 4.67 23.19 -7.56
N ARG A 263 5.19 22.99 -8.78
CA ARG A 263 6.35 23.74 -9.26
C ARG A 263 6.05 25.22 -9.40
N GLN A 264 4.86 25.56 -9.90
CA GLN A 264 4.42 26.95 -10.01
C GLN A 264 4.32 27.64 -8.64
N GLN A 265 3.96 26.88 -7.60
CA GLN A 265 3.94 27.35 -6.20
C GLN A 265 5.33 27.36 -5.53
N GLY A 266 6.40 27.01 -6.25
CA GLY A 266 7.76 26.96 -5.71
C GLY A 266 8.02 25.76 -4.79
N CYS A 267 7.19 24.72 -4.84
CA CYS A 267 7.44 23.45 -4.15
C CYS A 267 8.35 22.54 -4.99
N ALA A 268 9.02 21.61 -4.31
CA ALA A 268 9.87 20.60 -4.96
C ALA A 268 9.14 19.24 -5.00
N PRO A 269 8.55 18.85 -6.15
CA PRO A 269 7.87 17.55 -6.29
C PRO A 269 8.88 16.40 -6.46
N VAL A 270 8.84 15.44 -5.55
CA VAL A 270 9.64 14.22 -5.52
C VAL A 270 8.71 13.02 -5.39
N ALA A 271 8.99 11.95 -6.14
CA ALA A 271 8.23 10.70 -6.05
C ALA A 271 9.17 9.54 -5.79
N LEU A 272 8.87 8.72 -4.77
CA LEU A 272 9.53 7.46 -4.51
C LEU A 272 8.66 6.33 -5.10
N VAL A 273 9.13 5.72 -6.17
CA VAL A 273 8.31 4.88 -7.06
C VAL A 273 8.76 3.42 -7.04
N PRO A 274 7.86 2.45 -6.79
CA PRO A 274 8.17 1.02 -6.82
C PRO A 274 8.10 0.46 -8.26
N ALA A 275 8.73 1.14 -9.21
CA ALA A 275 8.75 0.77 -10.63
C ALA A 275 10.13 1.00 -11.25
N ARG A 276 10.38 0.41 -12.42
CA ARG A 276 11.61 0.67 -13.16
C ARG A 276 11.57 2.06 -13.77
N ALA A 277 12.74 2.68 -13.93
CA ALA A 277 12.83 4.03 -14.49
C ALA A 277 12.20 4.12 -15.90
N GLN A 278 12.32 3.05 -16.69
CA GLN A 278 11.77 2.94 -18.04
C GLN A 278 10.23 2.88 -18.09
N ASP A 279 9.58 2.50 -16.98
CA ASP A 279 8.13 2.38 -16.91
C ASP A 279 7.47 3.75 -16.64
N ILE A 280 8.26 4.78 -16.32
CA ILE A 280 7.77 6.11 -15.98
C ILE A 280 7.60 6.94 -17.24
N PRO A 281 6.39 7.47 -17.52
CA PRO A 281 6.17 8.36 -18.65
C PRO A 281 7.12 9.59 -18.65
N PRO A 282 7.74 9.95 -19.79
CA PRO A 282 8.70 11.05 -19.86
C PRO A 282 8.16 12.42 -19.42
N ALA A 283 6.84 12.65 -19.55
CA ALA A 283 6.20 13.86 -19.06
C ALA A 283 6.21 13.95 -17.52
N LEU A 284 5.98 12.82 -16.84
CA LEU A 284 6.05 12.71 -15.39
C LEU A 284 7.49 12.82 -14.91
N ALA A 285 8.44 12.12 -15.53
CA ALA A 285 9.86 12.19 -15.18
C ALA A 285 10.46 13.60 -15.35
N ARG A 286 9.92 14.43 -16.25
CA ARG A 286 10.31 15.85 -16.37
C ARG A 286 9.71 16.73 -15.28
N THR A 287 8.54 16.37 -14.75
CA THR A 287 7.76 17.16 -13.79
C THR A 287 8.04 16.76 -12.33
N TRP A 288 8.34 15.51 -12.10
CA TRP A 288 8.66 14.94 -10.80
C TRP A 288 10.11 14.51 -10.77
N ARG A 289 10.80 14.76 -9.66
CA ARG A 289 12.07 14.07 -9.44
C ARG A 289 11.75 12.67 -8.95
N VAL A 290 11.88 11.68 -9.84
CA VAL A 290 11.53 10.30 -9.53
C VAL A 290 12.76 9.54 -9.01
N ILE A 291 12.55 8.84 -7.90
CA ILE A 291 13.55 8.00 -7.22
C ILE A 291 12.98 6.59 -7.18
N GLY A 292 13.74 5.60 -7.65
CA GLY A 292 13.33 4.20 -7.54
C GLY A 292 13.35 3.73 -6.08
N TRP A 293 12.29 3.03 -5.65
CA TRP A 293 12.17 2.52 -4.28
C TRP A 293 13.09 1.33 -4.04
N ASP A 294 13.16 0.37 -4.97
CA ASP A 294 13.97 -0.83 -4.82
C ASP A 294 15.47 -0.54 -5.03
N THR A 295 16.34 -1.26 -4.32
CA THR A 295 17.81 -1.24 -4.46
C THR A 295 18.34 -2.13 -5.57
N ALA A 296 17.49 -2.92 -6.24
CA ALA A 296 17.93 -3.84 -7.27
C ALA A 296 18.91 -3.18 -8.23
N ALA A 297 20.17 -3.65 -8.20
CA ALA A 297 21.14 -3.33 -9.23
C ALA A 297 20.47 -3.64 -10.57
N PRO A 298 20.70 -2.82 -11.63
CA PRO A 298 20.19 -3.17 -12.94
C PRO A 298 20.61 -4.60 -13.18
N ALA A 299 19.63 -5.51 -13.25
CA ALA A 299 19.93 -6.89 -13.54
C ALA A 299 20.75 -6.78 -14.82
N ARG A 300 22.03 -7.19 -14.77
CA ARG A 300 22.67 -7.66 -16.00
C ARG A 300 21.59 -8.54 -16.60
N GLN A 301 21.18 -8.25 -17.83
CA GLN A 301 20.36 -9.17 -18.60
C GLN A 301 21.16 -10.47 -18.64
N ALA A 302 21.06 -11.26 -17.58
CA ALA A 302 21.29 -12.67 -17.62
C ALA A 302 20.36 -13.05 -18.74
N LEU A 303 20.94 -13.59 -19.81
CA LEU A 303 20.22 -14.23 -20.89
C LEU A 303 19.37 -15.30 -20.22
N ALA A 304 18.21 -14.89 -19.69
CA ALA A 304 17.23 -15.78 -19.15
C ALA A 304 16.82 -16.60 -20.37
N ALA A 305 16.98 -17.91 -20.27
CA ALA A 305 16.36 -18.79 -21.24
C ALA A 305 14.90 -18.33 -21.37
N PRO A 306 14.38 -18.12 -22.58
CA PRO A 306 13.05 -17.58 -22.77
C PRO A 306 12.05 -18.49 -22.05
N THR A 307 11.57 -18.04 -20.90
CA THR A 307 10.43 -18.67 -20.24
C THR A 307 9.22 -18.42 -21.13
N ALA A 308 8.44 -19.45 -21.42
CA ALA A 308 7.25 -19.31 -22.27
C ALA A 308 6.17 -18.40 -21.64
N LEU A 309 6.25 -18.15 -20.32
CA LEU A 309 5.32 -17.34 -19.55
C LEU A 309 5.85 -15.92 -19.30
N SER A 310 4.94 -14.96 -19.23
CA SER A 310 5.28 -13.63 -18.72
C SER A 310 5.67 -13.70 -17.23
N PRO A 311 6.52 -12.78 -16.72
CA PRO A 311 6.92 -12.79 -15.31
C PRO A 311 5.75 -12.74 -14.32
N VAL A 312 4.66 -12.04 -14.67
CA VAL A 312 3.43 -12.00 -13.86
C VAL A 312 2.81 -13.40 -13.76
N GLN A 313 2.68 -14.10 -14.89
CA GLN A 313 2.09 -15.43 -14.94
C GLN A 313 2.99 -16.50 -14.29
N HIS A 314 4.32 -16.31 -14.35
CA HIS A 314 5.25 -17.16 -13.60
C HIS A 314 5.09 -16.97 -12.08
N ILE A 315 4.99 -15.72 -11.59
CA ILE A 315 4.73 -15.47 -10.16
C ILE A 315 3.38 -16.05 -9.72
N LEU A 316 2.31 -15.89 -10.51
CA LEU A 316 1.01 -16.51 -10.24
C LEU A 316 1.06 -18.04 -10.24
N THR A 317 1.91 -18.63 -11.10
CA THR A 317 2.16 -20.08 -11.11
C THR A 317 2.83 -20.52 -9.81
N LEU A 318 3.84 -19.79 -9.33
CA LEU A 318 4.48 -20.08 -8.05
C LEU A 318 3.55 -19.85 -6.86
N LEU A 319 2.60 -18.93 -6.95
CA LEU A 319 1.59 -18.68 -5.92
C LEU A 319 0.36 -19.60 -6.05
N ALA A 320 0.27 -20.47 -7.04
CA ALA A 320 -0.89 -21.35 -7.22
C ALA A 320 -1.22 -22.23 -6.00
N PRO A 321 -0.25 -22.74 -5.22
CA PRO A 321 -0.53 -23.48 -4.00
C PRO A 321 -1.39 -22.72 -3.00
N VAL A 322 -1.26 -21.39 -2.93
CA VAL A 322 -1.91 -20.63 -1.86
C VAL A 322 -3.39 -20.36 -2.08
N VAL A 323 -4.15 -20.49 -1.00
CA VAL A 323 -5.58 -20.16 -0.94
C VAL A 323 -5.78 -18.73 -0.44
N ARG A 324 -4.81 -18.22 0.32
CA ARG A 324 -4.75 -16.86 0.84
C ARG A 324 -3.47 -16.19 0.37
N LEU A 325 -3.60 -15.13 -0.41
CA LEU A 325 -2.48 -14.41 -1.00
C LEU A 325 -2.18 -13.12 -0.22
N GLU A 326 -1.21 -13.15 0.68
CA GLU A 326 -0.71 -11.95 1.35
C GLU A 326 0.23 -11.13 0.44
N PRO A 327 0.23 -9.79 0.54
CA PRO A 327 1.17 -8.97 -0.22
C PRO A 327 2.64 -9.23 0.13
N ASP A 328 2.93 -9.53 1.41
CA ASP A 328 4.29 -9.82 1.85
C ASP A 328 4.78 -11.20 1.35
N LEU A 329 3.89 -12.18 1.23
CA LEU A 329 4.19 -13.47 0.60
C LEU A 329 4.46 -13.30 -0.90
N LEU A 330 3.64 -12.49 -1.59
CA LEU A 330 3.85 -12.13 -3.00
C LEU A 330 5.26 -11.56 -3.20
N ARG A 331 5.69 -10.64 -2.33
CA ARG A 331 7.06 -10.10 -2.38
C ARG A 331 8.11 -11.17 -2.16
N ALA A 332 7.94 -12.02 -1.15
CA ALA A 332 8.89 -13.09 -0.87
C ALA A 332 9.08 -14.02 -2.08
N VAL A 333 7.98 -14.40 -2.75
CA VAL A 333 8.02 -15.20 -3.98
C VAL A 333 8.65 -14.43 -5.15
N ARG A 334 8.32 -13.15 -5.35
CA ARG A 334 8.96 -12.32 -6.38
C ARG A 334 10.48 -12.29 -6.23
N VAL A 335 10.99 -12.17 -5.01
CA VAL A 335 12.43 -12.09 -4.74
C VAL A 335 13.13 -13.45 -4.94
N LEU A 336 12.41 -14.58 -4.89
CA LEU A 336 13.01 -15.89 -5.16
C LEU A 336 13.50 -16.01 -6.62
N ILE A 337 12.77 -15.46 -7.58
CA ILE A 337 13.06 -15.64 -9.01
C ILE A 337 13.93 -14.51 -9.61
N PRO A 338 14.87 -14.81 -10.54
CA PRO A 338 15.78 -13.82 -11.13
C PRO A 338 15.07 -12.63 -11.79
N GLU A 339 14.04 -12.89 -12.61
CA GLU A 339 13.26 -11.86 -13.31
C GLU A 339 12.46 -10.97 -12.34
N GLY A 340 12.10 -11.51 -11.16
CA GLY A 340 11.35 -10.81 -10.14
C GLY A 340 12.19 -9.83 -9.33
N ARG A 341 13.44 -10.16 -9.04
CA ARG A 341 14.35 -9.32 -8.23
C ARG A 341 14.59 -7.94 -8.83
N GLY A 342 14.58 -7.81 -10.16
CA GLY A 342 14.87 -6.56 -10.86
C GLY A 342 13.65 -5.69 -11.16
N ASP A 343 12.45 -6.08 -10.72
CA ASP A 343 11.21 -5.38 -11.08
C ASP A 343 10.21 -5.36 -9.90
N PRO A 344 10.32 -4.39 -9.00
CA PRO A 344 9.33 -4.23 -7.93
C PRO A 344 7.91 -4.02 -8.47
N GLY A 345 7.77 -3.45 -9.68
CA GLY A 345 6.48 -3.18 -10.31
C GLY A 345 5.67 -4.44 -10.63
N LEU A 346 6.29 -5.62 -10.62
CA LEU A 346 5.58 -6.89 -10.77
C LEU A 346 4.58 -7.14 -9.65
N GLU A 347 4.82 -6.67 -8.42
CA GLU A 347 3.89 -6.88 -7.31
C GLU A 347 2.53 -6.22 -7.60
N ALA A 348 2.53 -4.97 -8.05
CA ALA A 348 1.31 -4.26 -8.45
C ALA A 348 0.63 -4.89 -9.67
N ARG A 349 1.39 -5.42 -10.63
CA ARG A 349 0.83 -6.06 -11.83
C ARG A 349 0.18 -7.40 -11.51
N VAL A 350 0.79 -8.20 -10.64
CA VAL A 350 0.16 -9.42 -10.10
C VAL A 350 -1.09 -9.06 -9.31
N TRP A 351 -1.03 -8.04 -8.45
CA TRP A 351 -2.15 -7.63 -7.61
C TRP A 351 -3.37 -7.10 -8.39
N GLN A 352 -3.16 -6.64 -9.63
CA GLN A 352 -4.21 -6.19 -10.55
C GLN A 352 -4.59 -7.24 -11.60
N ASP A 353 -3.96 -8.41 -11.59
CA ASP A 353 -4.25 -9.47 -12.55
C ASP A 353 -5.68 -9.99 -12.33
N PRO A 354 -6.47 -10.26 -13.39
CA PRO A 354 -7.83 -10.81 -13.25
C PRO A 354 -7.90 -12.13 -12.48
N ALA A 355 -6.81 -12.89 -12.39
CA ALA A 355 -6.73 -14.08 -11.57
C ALA A 355 -6.72 -13.79 -10.06
N VAL A 356 -6.47 -12.53 -9.63
CA VAL A 356 -6.52 -12.11 -8.23
C VAL A 356 -7.88 -11.50 -7.91
N LEU A 357 -8.64 -12.21 -7.08
CA LEU A 357 -9.98 -11.83 -6.64
C LEU A 357 -9.94 -11.15 -5.27
N SER A 358 -10.91 -10.26 -5.05
CA SER A 358 -11.11 -9.54 -3.78
C SER A 358 -9.84 -8.94 -3.18
N PRO A 359 -9.06 -8.14 -3.93
CA PRO A 359 -7.81 -7.58 -3.43
C PRO A 359 -8.07 -6.69 -2.19
N HIS A 360 -7.52 -7.10 -1.05
CA HIS A 360 -7.61 -6.38 0.22
C HIS A 360 -6.23 -6.14 0.82
N SER A 361 -6.09 -5.13 1.69
CA SER A 361 -4.83 -4.78 2.36
C SER A 361 -4.17 -5.88 3.19
N ARG A 362 -4.89 -6.97 3.46
CA ARG A 362 -4.43 -8.11 4.27
C ARG A 362 -4.11 -9.33 3.42
N ALA A 363 -5.05 -9.71 2.56
CA ALA A 363 -4.88 -10.81 1.62
C ALA A 363 -5.88 -10.70 0.48
N ALA A 364 -5.55 -11.35 -0.63
CA ALA A 364 -6.44 -11.63 -1.74
C ALA A 364 -6.64 -13.15 -1.89
N THR A 365 -7.47 -13.56 -2.84
CA THR A 365 -7.67 -14.97 -3.20
C THR A 365 -7.43 -15.14 -4.69
N LEU A 366 -6.96 -16.32 -5.12
CA LEU A 366 -6.86 -16.63 -6.55
C LEU A 366 -8.19 -17.16 -7.09
N ASP A 367 -8.54 -16.76 -8.31
CA ASP A 367 -9.65 -17.35 -9.05
C ASP A 367 -9.48 -18.87 -9.17
N PRO A 368 -10.49 -19.69 -8.79
CA PRO A 368 -10.33 -21.13 -8.74
C PRO A 368 -9.92 -21.76 -10.07
N GLN A 369 -10.46 -21.29 -11.19
CA GLN A 369 -10.13 -21.85 -12.51
C GLN A 369 -8.71 -21.49 -12.93
N HIS A 370 -8.30 -20.25 -12.69
CA HIS A 370 -6.91 -19.83 -12.92
C HIS A 370 -5.95 -20.60 -12.01
N ARG A 371 -6.30 -20.78 -10.74
CA ARG A 371 -5.52 -21.53 -9.75
C ARG A 371 -5.29 -22.98 -10.21
N GLN A 372 -6.33 -23.69 -10.65
CA GLN A 372 -6.18 -25.08 -11.13
C GLN A 372 -5.20 -25.18 -12.30
N ARG A 373 -5.30 -24.29 -13.30
CA ARG A 373 -4.35 -24.25 -14.44
C ARG A 373 -2.93 -23.90 -13.97
N ALA A 374 -2.82 -23.00 -13.00
CA ALA A 374 -1.54 -22.58 -12.45
C ALA A 374 -0.90 -23.69 -11.60
N LEU A 375 -1.67 -24.51 -10.88
CA LEU A 375 -1.18 -25.69 -10.15
C LEU A 375 -0.59 -26.75 -11.10
N ALA A 376 -1.22 -26.99 -12.24
CA ALA A 376 -0.69 -27.90 -13.26
C ALA A 376 0.66 -27.42 -13.82
N ARG A 377 0.87 -26.10 -13.94
CA ARG A 377 2.16 -25.51 -14.31
C ARG A 377 3.16 -25.55 -13.16
N PHE A 378 2.71 -25.30 -11.93
CA PHE A 378 3.55 -25.38 -10.73
C PHE A 378 4.18 -26.76 -10.59
N ALA A 379 3.44 -27.83 -10.88
CA ALA A 379 3.96 -29.20 -10.87
C ALA A 379 5.15 -29.42 -11.84
N GLN A 380 5.26 -28.60 -12.89
CA GLN A 380 6.34 -28.64 -13.89
C GLN A 380 7.54 -27.78 -13.51
N GLU A 381 7.43 -26.93 -12.47
CA GLU A 381 8.54 -26.11 -11.99
C GLU A 381 9.66 -26.98 -11.37
N PRO A 382 10.92 -26.51 -11.43
CA PRO A 382 12.04 -27.20 -10.83
C PRO A 382 11.79 -27.51 -9.35
N ALA A 383 12.12 -28.73 -8.92
CA ALA A 383 11.82 -29.21 -7.56
C ALA A 383 12.40 -28.30 -6.46
N PHE A 384 13.59 -27.73 -6.68
CA PHE A 384 14.20 -26.79 -5.72
C PHE A 384 13.38 -25.51 -5.56
N LEU A 385 12.77 -25.01 -6.65
CA LEU A 385 11.97 -23.80 -6.65
C LEU A 385 10.62 -24.05 -6.00
N ARG A 386 9.97 -25.17 -6.34
CA ARG A 386 8.75 -25.62 -5.65
C ARG A 386 8.97 -25.75 -4.14
N GLN A 387 10.05 -26.41 -3.71
CA GLN A 387 10.38 -26.55 -2.29
C GLN A 387 10.59 -25.20 -1.61
N ALA A 388 11.33 -24.29 -2.24
CA ALA A 388 11.58 -22.95 -1.69
C ALA A 388 10.27 -22.18 -1.48
N VAL A 389 9.36 -22.24 -2.45
CA VAL A 389 8.03 -21.63 -2.36
C VAL A 389 7.20 -22.27 -1.25
N LEU A 390 7.10 -23.61 -1.20
CA LEU A 390 6.32 -24.29 -0.17
C LEU A 390 6.85 -24.01 1.25
N ASN A 391 8.17 -23.91 1.41
CA ASN A 391 8.77 -23.52 2.68
C ASN A 391 8.40 -22.09 3.10
N LEU A 392 8.36 -21.14 2.14
CA LEU A 392 7.86 -19.79 2.41
C LEU A 392 6.40 -19.85 2.84
N VAL A 393 5.53 -20.47 2.03
CA VAL A 393 4.09 -20.58 2.31
C VAL A 393 3.87 -21.15 3.71
N ARG A 394 4.50 -22.28 4.02
CA ARG A 394 4.46 -22.93 5.33
C ARG A 394 4.76 -21.97 6.48
N GLY A 395 5.82 -21.15 6.34
CA GLY A 395 6.15 -20.11 7.31
C GLY A 395 5.04 -19.08 7.49
N TRP A 396 4.46 -18.59 6.40
CA TRP A 396 3.36 -17.62 6.39
C TRP A 396 2.03 -18.15 6.94
N ARG A 397 1.93 -19.45 7.26
CA ARG A 397 0.74 -20.04 7.91
C ARG A 397 0.85 -20.19 9.41
N SER A 398 1.99 -19.81 10.02
CA SER A 398 2.25 -20.03 11.45
C SER A 398 1.20 -19.44 12.40
N ASP A 399 0.66 -18.27 12.04
CA ASP A 399 -0.31 -17.50 12.83
C ASP A 399 -1.77 -17.69 12.38
N LEU A 400 -1.99 -18.49 11.33
CA LEU A 400 -3.32 -18.80 10.80
C LEU A 400 -3.87 -20.11 11.36
N HIS A 401 -5.15 -20.37 11.12
CA HIS A 401 -5.76 -21.65 11.42
C HIS A 401 -5.12 -22.76 10.57
N ALA A 402 -4.87 -23.94 11.16
CA ALA A 402 -4.16 -25.04 10.51
C ALA A 402 -4.83 -25.51 9.20
N ALA A 403 -6.16 -25.43 9.13
CA ALA A 403 -6.92 -25.81 7.94
C ALA A 403 -6.49 -25.06 6.67
N VAL A 404 -5.98 -23.82 6.79
CA VAL A 404 -5.46 -23.07 5.63
C VAL A 404 -4.28 -23.81 5.02
N TRP A 405 -3.31 -24.22 5.86
CA TRP A 405 -2.14 -24.98 5.40
C TRP A 405 -2.54 -26.37 4.88
N PHE A 406 -3.45 -27.04 5.57
CA PHE A 406 -3.94 -28.35 5.17
C PHE A 406 -4.60 -28.34 3.78
N GLU A 407 -5.44 -27.34 3.51
CA GLU A 407 -6.04 -27.14 2.19
C GLU A 407 -4.98 -26.89 1.11
N GLU A 408 -4.00 -26.03 1.39
CA GLU A 408 -2.92 -25.71 0.44
C GLU A 408 -2.07 -26.93 0.09
N MET A 409 -1.72 -27.76 1.09
CA MET A 409 -0.95 -29.00 0.87
C MET A 409 -1.74 -30.05 0.09
N VAL A 410 -2.99 -30.26 0.47
CA VAL A 410 -3.87 -31.25 -0.15
C VAL A 410 -4.18 -30.87 -1.60
N GLY A 411 -4.22 -29.58 -1.92
CA GLY A 411 -4.38 -29.10 -3.29
C GLY A 411 -3.17 -29.30 -4.21
N LEU A 412 -2.03 -29.79 -3.72
CA LEU A 412 -0.85 -30.06 -4.55
C LEU A 412 -1.00 -31.35 -5.38
N ASP A 413 -0.24 -31.45 -6.46
CA ASP A 413 -0.11 -32.70 -7.21
C ASP A 413 0.56 -33.81 -6.36
N ARG A 414 0.29 -35.07 -6.72
CA ARG A 414 0.77 -36.24 -5.95
C ARG A 414 2.29 -36.28 -5.81
N GLN A 415 3.03 -35.85 -6.82
CA GLN A 415 4.50 -35.84 -6.78
C GLN A 415 5.01 -34.78 -5.80
N SER A 416 4.42 -33.59 -5.80
CA SER A 416 4.72 -32.53 -4.84
C SER A 416 4.40 -32.98 -3.41
N GLN A 417 3.23 -33.59 -3.17
CA GLN A 417 2.86 -34.11 -1.86
C GLN A 417 3.90 -35.13 -1.35
N GLN A 418 4.26 -36.12 -2.17
CA GLN A 418 5.16 -37.21 -1.75
C GLN A 418 6.61 -36.79 -1.56
N ARG A 419 7.08 -35.77 -2.28
CA ARG A 419 8.51 -35.42 -2.33
C ARG A 419 8.86 -34.15 -1.56
N LEU A 420 7.92 -33.22 -1.42
CA LEU A 420 8.18 -31.87 -0.92
C LEU A 420 7.50 -31.54 0.40
N VAL A 421 6.52 -32.36 0.81
CA VAL A 421 5.76 -32.22 2.06
C VAL A 421 6.10 -33.38 2.98
N ASP A 422 6.20 -33.11 4.29
CA ASP A 422 6.41 -34.15 5.28
C ASP A 422 5.18 -35.09 5.35
N ALA A 423 5.41 -36.40 5.32
CA ALA A 423 4.33 -37.39 5.37
C ALA A 423 3.45 -37.24 6.61
N ALA A 424 4.05 -36.88 7.76
CA ALA A 424 3.30 -36.67 8.99
C ALA A 424 2.42 -35.40 8.93
N GLU A 425 2.82 -34.36 8.18
CA GLU A 425 1.97 -33.18 7.96
C GLU A 425 0.80 -33.48 7.02
N LEU A 426 1.01 -34.35 6.02
CA LEU A 426 -0.08 -34.83 5.16
C LEU A 426 -1.08 -35.70 5.94
N ASP A 427 -0.60 -36.56 6.84
CA ASP A 427 -1.45 -37.35 7.73
C ASP A 427 -2.29 -36.44 8.64
N ASP A 428 -1.69 -35.37 9.20
CA ASP A 428 -2.42 -34.38 10.02
C ASP A 428 -3.54 -33.70 9.21
N ALA A 429 -3.26 -33.33 7.95
CA ALA A 429 -4.24 -32.71 7.06
C ALA A 429 -5.40 -33.66 6.71
N ARG A 430 -5.09 -34.93 6.43
CA ARG A 430 -6.07 -35.99 6.16
C ARG A 430 -6.95 -36.27 7.36
N ALA A 431 -6.34 -36.42 8.53
CA ALA A 431 -7.07 -36.59 9.79
C ALA A 431 -7.99 -35.41 10.08
N TYR A 432 -7.57 -34.17 9.77
CA TYR A 432 -8.39 -32.98 9.94
C TYR A 432 -9.63 -33.00 9.05
N LEU A 433 -9.46 -33.33 7.76
CA LEU A 433 -10.57 -33.40 6.81
C LEU A 433 -11.52 -34.55 7.17
N GLN A 434 -11.01 -35.70 7.62
CA GLN A 434 -11.85 -36.80 8.10
C GLN A 434 -12.65 -36.41 9.34
N ALA A 435 -12.02 -35.81 10.36
CA ALA A 435 -12.71 -35.35 11.55
C ALA A 435 -13.74 -34.24 11.26
N LEU A 436 -13.53 -33.48 10.17
CA LEU A 436 -14.55 -32.58 9.68
C LEU A 436 -15.73 -33.36 9.08
N ALA A 437 -15.48 -34.31 8.17
CA ALA A 437 -16.52 -35.17 7.58
C ALA A 437 -17.38 -35.87 8.65
N ASP A 438 -16.76 -36.47 9.66
CA ASP A 438 -17.46 -37.18 10.73
C ASP A 438 -18.40 -36.24 11.51
N ARG A 439 -17.97 -34.98 11.75
CA ARG A 439 -18.83 -33.96 12.36
C ARG A 439 -20.01 -33.54 11.48
N LEU A 440 -19.83 -33.56 10.16
CA LEU A 440 -20.93 -33.31 9.21
C LEU A 440 -22.00 -34.41 9.32
N GLU A 441 -21.57 -35.65 9.50
CA GLU A 441 -22.45 -36.81 9.68
C GLU A 441 -23.26 -36.73 10.97
N ASP A 442 -22.60 -36.36 12.08
CA ASP A 442 -23.23 -36.37 13.40
C ASP A 442 -24.21 -35.20 13.65
N GLN A 443 -23.94 -34.01 13.09
CA GLN A 443 -24.71 -32.80 13.44
C GLN A 443 -25.94 -32.53 12.56
N GLY A 444 -26.06 -33.19 11.39
CA GLY A 444 -27.22 -33.11 10.48
C GLY A 444 -27.52 -31.73 9.85
N THR A 445 -27.06 -30.62 10.44
CA THR A 445 -27.17 -29.26 9.90
C THR A 445 -25.88 -28.50 10.18
N LEU A 446 -25.26 -28.00 9.11
CA LEU A 446 -24.01 -27.25 9.18
C LEU A 446 -24.23 -25.80 9.63
N PRO A 447 -23.35 -25.24 10.48
CA PRO A 447 -23.22 -23.79 10.60
C PRO A 447 -22.96 -23.18 9.22
N VAL A 448 -23.65 -22.08 8.90
CA VAL A 448 -23.56 -21.39 7.59
C VAL A 448 -22.11 -21.09 7.19
N ALA A 449 -21.27 -20.69 8.15
CA ALA A 449 -19.86 -20.40 7.90
C ALA A 449 -19.06 -21.65 7.47
N THR A 450 -19.37 -22.81 8.03
CA THR A 450 -18.72 -24.09 7.71
C THR A 450 -19.15 -24.58 6.32
N ALA A 451 -20.45 -24.55 6.02
CA ALA A 451 -20.97 -24.89 4.69
C ALA A 451 -20.34 -24.02 3.59
N ALA A 452 -20.34 -22.70 3.79
CA ALA A 452 -19.72 -21.78 2.83
C ALA A 452 -18.20 -22.00 2.70
N TRP A 453 -17.51 -22.47 3.74
CA TRP A 453 -16.09 -22.83 3.65
C TRP A 453 -15.88 -24.13 2.85
N ILE A 454 -16.72 -25.15 3.04
CA ILE A 454 -16.66 -26.42 2.30
C ILE A 454 -16.95 -26.21 0.82
N GLU A 455 -17.99 -25.45 0.46
CA GLU A 455 -18.28 -25.11 -0.95
C GLU A 455 -17.06 -24.47 -1.62
N ARG A 456 -16.43 -23.52 -0.92
CA ARG A 456 -15.23 -22.84 -1.38
C ARG A 456 -14.00 -23.76 -1.47
N LEU A 457 -13.87 -24.72 -0.55
CA LEU A 457 -12.83 -25.76 -0.59
C LEU A 457 -13.01 -26.63 -1.85
N ALA A 458 -14.24 -27.09 -2.10
CA ALA A 458 -14.61 -27.89 -3.27
C ALA A 458 -14.28 -27.18 -4.59
N GLU A 459 -14.59 -25.89 -4.70
CA GLU A 459 -14.28 -25.09 -5.89
C GLU A 459 -12.77 -24.98 -6.15
N ARG A 460 -11.97 -24.88 -5.09
CA ARG A 460 -10.53 -24.62 -5.20
C ARG A 460 -9.69 -25.87 -5.39
N LEU A 461 -10.11 -27.02 -4.88
CA LEU A 461 -9.33 -28.24 -4.98
C LEU A 461 -9.26 -28.75 -6.44
N PRO A 462 -8.09 -29.25 -6.90
CA PRO A 462 -8.01 -29.93 -8.18
C PRO A 462 -8.83 -31.22 -8.18
N LEU A 463 -9.35 -31.61 -9.35
CA LEU A 463 -10.09 -32.87 -9.52
C LEU A 463 -9.31 -34.10 -9.02
N GLU A 464 -7.99 -34.11 -9.20
CA GLU A 464 -7.12 -35.18 -8.72
C GLU A 464 -7.09 -35.28 -7.18
N ALA A 465 -7.15 -34.15 -6.47
CA ALA A 465 -7.24 -34.12 -5.02
C ALA A 465 -8.61 -34.64 -4.54
N CYS A 466 -9.69 -34.36 -5.28
CA CYS A 466 -11.03 -34.85 -4.97
C CYS A 466 -11.21 -36.37 -5.20
N GLN A 467 -10.24 -37.06 -5.81
CA GLN A 467 -10.24 -38.54 -5.93
C GLN A 467 -9.83 -39.24 -4.63
N ASP A 468 -9.25 -38.49 -3.68
CA ASP A 468 -8.94 -39.03 -2.37
C ASP A 468 -10.22 -39.29 -1.58
N VAL A 469 -10.38 -40.51 -1.06
CA VAL A 469 -11.62 -40.93 -0.39
C VAL A 469 -11.97 -39.99 0.76
N GLN A 470 -10.97 -39.54 1.53
CA GLN A 470 -11.19 -38.68 2.70
C GLN A 470 -11.60 -37.26 2.31
N ILE A 471 -11.16 -36.79 1.13
CA ILE A 471 -11.47 -35.46 0.61
C ILE A 471 -12.82 -35.49 -0.10
N ASN A 472 -13.10 -36.56 -0.85
CA ASN A 472 -14.33 -36.75 -1.59
C ASN A 472 -15.57 -36.70 -0.68
N VAL A 473 -15.48 -37.31 0.51
CA VAL A 473 -16.56 -37.30 1.51
C VAL A 473 -16.89 -35.90 2.01
N VAL A 474 -15.87 -35.02 2.16
CA VAL A 474 -16.07 -33.63 2.60
C VAL A 474 -16.62 -32.76 1.47
N VAL A 475 -16.15 -32.96 0.24
CA VAL A 475 -16.43 -32.09 -0.91
C VAL A 475 -17.79 -32.34 -1.57
N HIS A 476 -18.31 -33.57 -1.50
CA HIS A 476 -19.57 -33.97 -2.16
C HIS A 476 -20.77 -34.11 -1.21
N ARG A 477 -20.68 -33.53 -0.01
CA ARG A 477 -21.79 -33.39 0.94
C ARG A 477 -22.13 -31.93 1.13
#